data_AF-A0A9P5N1E9-F1
#
_entry.id   AF-A0A9P5N1E9-F1
#
_cell.length_a   1.000
_cell.length_b   1.000
_cell.length_c   1.000
_cell.angle_alpha   90.00
_cell.angle_beta   90.00
_cell.angle_gamma   90.00
#
_symmetry.space_group_name_H-M   'P 1'
#
loop_
_entity.id
_entity.type
_entity.pdbx_description
1 polymer ?
#
loop_
_entity_poly.entity_id
_entity_poly.type
_entity_poly.pdbx_seq_one_letter_code
_entity_poly.pdbx_strand_id
1 'polypeptide(L)'
;MLSTPNSPLPSNKGKSSTGVKPWSQLPPEIIRLIATYYILDVSNSAYYPSTWELREHWPHRIVYSIFRDAFALEKLMTMCPSWGSALEWHHFWSHACCAIDPLDTLAQHTVTQHNNNTSSPQRVSPYHQFRLITQCSCYVCRINNPGSNVGLALAKRAVAVPLMGTILTCREHRKNTYCGLCLRETPPRCDLFTPEVAAVGCIENEDLETWPAVAATCRSCRSEWLWRRMNVAAPDRGTVSGGSSYWSSLDWEVRQSIDAFVEAGEGTLGEILQVAREKHWLNRYTRVRMHMEHALAQQRLDMHSNGYVYENADEDTTAGEIDPDDYETLAMAEELHSVRDMAQSDWARTRILDGLWLSPADDWYGYRPRHTPSAEHPVPWALSTSDAQVHPVPATLRVPPAPTYHLADQLYRVFERQLRKILLPAMQNIIKRIMFQGRAEAMKTVATMELEDVLRALQQAWAWSKDLRRPPVHENDPDPGTPLDDAYSSSKSEASHTTSPVLSTATLQTTPSPPPSEDKREKDGDAESPSEEVPRMNLFTELGPPEPSNLLRDIPYVPTSLQEMPSFSLKAFIEVWRESYAPLFACSCKICERAMLHRDVGDTVRPNDTNYVVPSHPASYPQ
;
A
#
# COMPACT_ATOMS: atom_id res chain seq x y z
N MET A 1 -74.19 10.51 -24.47
CA MET A 1 -74.47 11.67 -25.36
C MET A 1 -73.50 11.63 -26.53
N LEU A 2 -73.92 12.10 -27.70
CA LEU A 2 -73.19 11.98 -28.97
C LEU A 2 -71.94 12.88 -29.02
N SER A 3 -70.85 12.43 -29.65
CA SER A 3 -69.81 13.28 -30.27
C SER A 3 -68.77 12.47 -31.08
N THR A 4 -69.08 12.21 -32.36
CA THR A 4 -68.13 12.09 -33.48
C THR A 4 -68.86 12.52 -34.76
N PRO A 5 -68.18 12.88 -35.87
CA PRO A 5 -66.74 13.09 -36.07
C PRO A 5 -66.36 14.51 -36.54
N ASN A 6 -65.15 14.98 -36.20
CA ASN A 6 -64.51 16.07 -36.94
C ASN A 6 -63.49 15.49 -37.92
N SER A 7 -63.78 15.58 -39.22
CA SER A 7 -62.83 15.20 -40.28
C SER A 7 -61.63 16.16 -40.30
N PRO A 8 -60.38 15.67 -40.38
CA PRO A 8 -59.22 16.54 -40.54
C PRO A 8 -59.17 17.11 -41.96
N LEU A 9 -59.14 18.44 -42.07
CA LEU A 9 -58.88 19.14 -43.32
C LEU A 9 -57.45 18.83 -43.83
N PRO A 10 -57.24 18.65 -45.15
CA PRO A 10 -55.91 18.41 -45.72
C PRO A 10 -55.11 19.72 -45.80
N SER A 11 -54.53 20.14 -44.68
CA SER A 11 -53.60 21.28 -44.60
C SER A 11 -52.24 20.95 -45.25
N ASN A 12 -52.20 21.00 -46.58
CA ASN A 12 -50.98 20.87 -47.35
C ASN A 12 -50.40 22.23 -47.73
N LYS A 13 -49.06 22.34 -47.69
CA LYS A 13 -48.20 23.43 -48.20
C LYS A 13 -47.99 24.67 -47.31
N GLY A 14 -47.30 24.47 -46.19
CA GLY A 14 -46.25 25.40 -45.76
C GLY A 14 -44.89 24.91 -46.31
N LYS A 15 -44.30 25.61 -47.29
CA LYS A 15 -42.93 25.32 -47.76
C LYS A 15 -41.91 25.97 -46.83
N SER A 16 -41.58 25.32 -45.71
CA SER A 16 -40.33 25.59 -44.99
C SER A 16 -39.20 24.76 -45.62
N SER A 17 -38.55 25.34 -46.64
CA SER A 17 -37.24 24.87 -47.09
C SER A 17 -36.24 24.85 -45.92
N THR A 18 -35.26 23.94 -45.97
CA THR A 18 -34.24 23.70 -44.92
C THR A 18 -34.74 23.18 -43.55
N GLY A 19 -35.90 22.50 -43.51
CA GLY A 19 -36.36 21.77 -42.33
C GLY A 19 -35.95 20.29 -42.33
N VAL A 20 -35.06 19.88 -41.43
CA VAL A 20 -34.83 18.45 -41.10
C VAL A 20 -36.12 17.87 -40.54
N LYS A 21 -36.60 16.74 -41.07
CA LYS A 21 -37.77 16.05 -40.51
C LYS A 21 -37.49 15.71 -39.04
N PRO A 22 -38.38 16.01 -38.09
CA PRO A 22 -38.16 15.64 -36.70
C PRO A 22 -38.08 14.11 -36.58
N TRP A 23 -37.23 13.62 -35.67
CA TRP A 23 -36.93 12.19 -35.50
C TRP A 23 -38.19 11.31 -35.29
N SER A 24 -39.27 11.88 -34.74
CA SER A 24 -40.58 11.23 -34.57
C SER A 24 -41.38 11.01 -35.86
N GLN A 25 -41.01 11.66 -36.97
CA GLN A 25 -41.67 11.56 -38.29
C GLN A 25 -40.82 10.78 -39.32
N LEU A 26 -39.80 10.03 -38.88
CA LEU A 26 -39.06 9.13 -39.75
C LEU A 26 -39.95 7.95 -40.20
N PRO A 27 -39.80 7.45 -41.44
CA PRO A 27 -40.50 6.23 -41.86
C PRO A 27 -40.12 5.03 -40.97
N PRO A 28 -41.06 4.11 -40.67
CA PRO A 28 -40.79 2.94 -39.82
C PRO A 28 -39.59 2.11 -40.28
N GLU A 29 -39.37 2.01 -41.59
CA GLU A 29 -38.26 1.27 -42.20
C GLU A 29 -36.90 1.89 -41.85
N ILE A 30 -36.83 3.22 -41.82
CA ILE A 30 -35.62 3.97 -41.44
C ILE A 30 -35.38 3.83 -39.93
N ILE A 31 -36.43 3.88 -39.10
CA ILE A 31 -36.32 3.66 -37.65
C ILE A 31 -35.80 2.24 -37.37
N ARG A 32 -36.34 1.22 -38.06
CA ARG A 32 -35.85 -0.16 -37.93
C ARG A 32 -34.40 -0.32 -38.39
N LEU A 33 -34.00 0.36 -39.48
CA LEU A 33 -32.62 0.33 -39.95
C LEU A 33 -31.65 0.97 -38.95
N ILE A 34 -32.01 2.13 -38.37
CA ILE A 34 -31.23 2.76 -37.29
C ILE A 34 -31.11 1.82 -36.10
N ALA A 35 -32.20 1.19 -35.66
CA ALA A 35 -32.16 0.22 -34.58
C ALA A 35 -31.30 -1.02 -34.89
N THR A 36 -31.26 -1.50 -36.15
CA THR A 36 -30.35 -2.58 -36.55
C THR A 36 -28.88 -2.17 -36.36
N TYR A 37 -28.48 -0.98 -36.85
CA TYR A 37 -27.11 -0.49 -36.67
C TYR A 37 -26.77 -0.23 -35.20
N TYR A 38 -27.71 0.32 -34.41
CA TYR A 38 -27.54 0.53 -32.98
C TYR A 38 -27.36 -0.80 -32.23
N ILE A 39 -28.18 -1.83 -32.51
CA ILE A 39 -28.00 -3.15 -31.89
C ILE A 39 -26.64 -3.72 -32.28
N LEU A 40 -26.21 -3.63 -33.54
CA LEU A 40 -24.89 -4.13 -33.95
C LEU A 40 -23.73 -3.45 -33.19
N ASP A 41 -23.81 -2.12 -32.99
CA ASP A 41 -22.82 -1.35 -32.22
C ASP A 41 -22.84 -1.70 -30.72
N VAL A 42 -24.04 -1.84 -30.13
CA VAL A 42 -24.23 -2.31 -28.75
C VAL A 42 -23.70 -3.73 -28.60
N SER A 43 -24.06 -4.67 -29.47
CA SER A 43 -23.63 -6.08 -29.35
C SER A 43 -22.12 -6.24 -29.50
N ASN A 44 -21.45 -5.36 -30.25
CA ASN A 44 -20.00 -5.31 -30.43
C ASN A 44 -19.25 -4.71 -29.23
N SER A 45 -19.86 -3.74 -28.53
CA SER A 45 -19.25 -3.05 -27.38
C SER A 45 -19.68 -3.61 -26.01
N ALA A 46 -20.80 -4.32 -25.95
CA ALA A 46 -21.39 -4.79 -24.71
C ALA A 46 -20.64 -5.99 -24.10
N TYR A 47 -20.51 -5.94 -22.78
CA TYR A 47 -19.94 -7.01 -21.95
C TYR A 47 -20.52 -8.38 -22.32
N TYR A 48 -19.62 -9.37 -22.35
CA TYR A 48 -19.93 -10.78 -22.52
C TYR A 48 -19.20 -11.58 -21.43
N PRO A 49 -19.87 -12.45 -20.65
CA PRO A 49 -19.18 -13.36 -19.75
C PRO A 49 -18.39 -14.41 -20.55
N SER A 50 -17.10 -14.54 -20.23
CA SER A 50 -16.15 -15.51 -20.81
C SER A 50 -16.65 -16.96 -20.78
N THR A 51 -17.45 -17.32 -19.76
CA THR A 51 -18.05 -18.66 -19.61
C THR A 51 -18.89 -19.12 -20.80
N TRP A 52 -19.35 -18.18 -21.65
CA TRP A 52 -20.17 -18.44 -22.84
C TRP A 52 -19.39 -18.34 -24.17
N GLU A 53 -18.06 -18.19 -24.13
CA GLU A 53 -17.25 -18.03 -25.35
C GLU A 53 -16.97 -19.36 -26.07
N LEU A 54 -16.94 -20.48 -25.34
CA LEU A 54 -16.72 -21.82 -25.89
C LEU A 54 -17.77 -22.18 -26.94
N ARG A 55 -17.36 -22.96 -27.95
CA ARG A 55 -18.18 -23.22 -29.14
C ARG A 55 -19.41 -24.07 -28.83
N GLU A 56 -19.32 -25.04 -27.92
CA GLU A 56 -20.50 -25.79 -27.45
C GLU A 56 -21.55 -24.88 -26.77
N HIS A 57 -21.12 -23.73 -26.23
CA HIS A 57 -22.00 -22.79 -25.56
C HIS A 57 -22.70 -21.80 -26.49
N TRP A 58 -22.48 -21.85 -27.81
CA TRP A 58 -23.11 -20.93 -28.78
C TRP A 58 -24.64 -20.79 -28.68
N PRO A 59 -25.45 -21.86 -28.52
CA PRO A 59 -26.91 -21.71 -28.37
C PRO A 59 -27.29 -20.92 -27.11
N HIS A 60 -26.61 -21.21 -26.00
CA HIS A 60 -26.75 -20.54 -24.71
C HIS A 60 -26.33 -19.06 -24.80
N ARG A 61 -25.22 -18.80 -25.51
CA ARG A 61 -24.73 -17.48 -25.86
C ARG A 61 -25.75 -16.68 -26.67
N ILE A 62 -26.38 -17.27 -27.69
CA ILE A 62 -27.40 -16.59 -28.49
C ILE A 62 -28.56 -16.12 -27.61
N VAL A 63 -29.09 -16.98 -26.73
CA VAL A 63 -30.19 -16.62 -25.83
C VAL A 63 -29.78 -15.57 -24.77
N TYR A 64 -28.59 -15.67 -24.18
CA TYR A 64 -28.05 -14.63 -23.28
C TYR A 64 -27.91 -13.27 -24.00
N SER A 65 -27.38 -13.27 -25.24
CA SER A 65 -27.25 -12.07 -26.08
C SER A 65 -28.61 -11.44 -26.33
N ILE A 66 -29.63 -12.24 -26.66
CA ILE A 66 -30.99 -11.77 -26.91
C ILE A 66 -31.58 -11.08 -25.67
N PHE A 67 -31.44 -11.66 -24.48
CA PHE A 67 -31.96 -11.02 -23.26
C PHE A 67 -31.27 -9.69 -22.94
N ARG A 68 -29.95 -9.60 -23.16
CA ARG A 68 -29.16 -8.37 -23.00
C ARG A 68 -29.56 -7.31 -24.02
N ASP A 69 -29.63 -7.68 -25.30
CA ASP A 69 -29.81 -6.77 -26.43
C ASP A 69 -31.29 -6.31 -26.55
N ALA A 70 -32.24 -7.13 -26.09
CA ALA A 70 -33.64 -6.73 -25.94
C ALA A 70 -33.81 -5.50 -25.03
N PHE A 71 -33.06 -5.42 -23.93
CA PHE A 71 -33.09 -4.26 -23.04
C PHE A 71 -32.53 -2.99 -23.70
N ALA A 72 -31.55 -3.12 -24.60
CA ALA A 72 -31.04 -2.01 -25.38
C ALA A 72 -32.07 -1.53 -26.43
N LEU A 73 -32.79 -2.46 -27.07
CA LEU A 73 -33.85 -2.13 -28.03
C LEU A 73 -35.10 -1.54 -27.35
N GLU A 74 -35.50 -2.04 -26.19
CA GLU A 74 -36.59 -1.47 -25.37
C GLU A 74 -36.32 0.00 -24.99
N LYS A 75 -35.06 0.37 -24.73
CA LYS A 75 -34.67 1.78 -24.51
C LYS A 75 -34.85 2.67 -25.75
N LEU A 76 -34.71 2.14 -26.97
CA LEU A 76 -35.05 2.91 -28.18
C LEU A 76 -36.56 3.06 -28.34
N MET A 77 -37.34 2.03 -27.96
CA MET A 77 -38.80 2.06 -28.03
C MET A 77 -39.43 3.13 -27.14
N THR A 78 -38.79 3.48 -26.01
CA THR A 78 -39.28 4.53 -25.10
C THR A 78 -38.96 5.96 -25.56
N MET A 79 -38.15 6.17 -26.61
CA MET A 79 -37.77 7.52 -27.07
C MET A 79 -38.97 8.36 -27.53
N CYS A 80 -39.89 7.76 -28.29
CA CYS A 80 -41.21 8.34 -28.59
C CYS A 80 -42.19 7.28 -29.14
N PRO A 81 -43.52 7.52 -29.11
CA PRO A 81 -44.50 6.50 -29.48
C PRO A 81 -44.37 5.94 -30.91
N SER A 82 -44.02 6.77 -31.90
CA SER A 82 -43.82 6.30 -33.28
C SER A 82 -42.61 5.40 -33.43
N TRP A 83 -41.57 5.56 -32.60
CA TRP A 83 -40.43 4.64 -32.55
C TRP A 83 -40.85 3.30 -31.93
N GLY A 84 -41.58 3.33 -30.80
CA GLY A 84 -42.16 2.12 -30.20
C GLY A 84 -42.95 1.30 -31.23
N SER A 85 -43.97 1.89 -31.86
CA SER A 85 -44.81 1.18 -32.85
C SER A 85 -44.06 0.71 -34.10
N ALA A 86 -43.00 1.41 -34.52
CA ALA A 86 -42.16 0.96 -35.64
C ALA A 86 -41.29 -0.25 -35.27
N LEU A 87 -40.72 -0.22 -34.06
CA LEU A 87 -39.77 -1.22 -33.55
C LEU A 87 -40.42 -2.47 -32.97
N GLU A 88 -41.71 -2.44 -32.63
CA GLU A 88 -42.50 -3.64 -32.31
C GLU A 88 -42.42 -4.74 -33.40
N TRP A 89 -42.22 -4.32 -34.65
CA TRP A 89 -42.10 -5.16 -35.84
C TRP A 89 -40.66 -5.30 -36.36
N HIS A 90 -39.66 -5.01 -35.52
CA HIS A 90 -38.25 -5.23 -35.85
C HIS A 90 -37.92 -6.72 -35.91
N HIS A 91 -37.12 -7.16 -36.89
CA HIS A 91 -36.78 -8.58 -37.10
C HIS A 91 -36.07 -9.23 -35.91
N PHE A 92 -35.39 -8.45 -35.07
CA PHE A 92 -34.79 -8.91 -33.82
C PHE A 92 -35.79 -9.69 -32.96
N TRP A 93 -37.04 -9.22 -32.84
CA TRP A 93 -38.04 -9.85 -31.98
C TRP A 93 -38.49 -11.22 -32.49
N SER A 94 -38.65 -11.39 -33.81
CA SER A 94 -38.97 -12.70 -34.39
C SER A 94 -37.84 -13.70 -34.15
N HIS A 95 -36.59 -13.29 -34.35
CA HIS A 95 -35.41 -14.09 -34.01
C HIS A 95 -35.36 -14.42 -32.50
N ALA A 96 -35.65 -13.43 -31.64
CA ALA A 96 -35.70 -13.61 -30.20
C ALA A 96 -36.74 -14.65 -29.75
N CYS A 97 -37.95 -14.60 -30.32
CA CYS A 97 -38.98 -15.61 -30.07
C CYS A 97 -38.52 -17.01 -30.49
N CYS A 98 -38.01 -17.18 -31.72
CA CYS A 98 -37.55 -18.49 -32.21
C CYS A 98 -36.38 -19.07 -31.42
N ALA A 99 -35.49 -18.24 -30.87
CA ALA A 99 -34.39 -18.71 -30.03
C ALA A 99 -34.81 -19.05 -28.60
N ILE A 100 -35.83 -18.37 -28.05
CA ILE A 100 -36.32 -18.58 -26.69
C ILE A 100 -37.38 -19.70 -26.62
N ASP A 101 -38.14 -19.94 -27.68
CA ASP A 101 -39.13 -21.02 -27.80
C ASP A 101 -39.01 -21.72 -29.17
N PRO A 102 -37.94 -22.50 -29.39
CA PRO A 102 -37.65 -23.11 -30.70
C PRO A 102 -38.62 -24.24 -31.09
N LEU A 103 -39.50 -24.66 -30.20
CA LEU A 103 -40.53 -25.68 -30.43
C LEU A 103 -41.94 -25.08 -30.51
N ASP A 104 -42.07 -23.74 -30.58
CA ASP A 104 -43.34 -23.01 -30.72
C ASP A 104 -44.39 -23.38 -29.64
N THR A 105 -43.93 -23.74 -28.43
CA THR A 105 -44.75 -24.20 -27.29
C THR A 105 -45.73 -23.14 -26.80
N LEU A 106 -45.38 -21.87 -27.00
CA LEU A 106 -46.15 -20.68 -26.66
C LEU A 106 -46.69 -19.98 -27.92
N ALA A 107 -46.61 -20.59 -29.11
CA ALA A 107 -47.07 -19.98 -30.35
C ALA A 107 -48.58 -19.69 -30.37
N GLN A 108 -49.42 -20.39 -29.58
CA GLN A 108 -50.83 -20.00 -29.41
C GLN A 108 -51.00 -18.56 -28.88
N HIS A 109 -50.02 -18.01 -28.16
CA HIS A 109 -50.05 -16.63 -27.67
C HIS A 109 -49.74 -15.57 -28.75
N THR A 110 -49.40 -15.98 -29.98
CA THR A 110 -49.25 -15.06 -31.12
C THR A 110 -50.57 -14.47 -31.60
N VAL A 111 -51.70 -15.09 -31.24
CA VAL A 111 -53.04 -14.72 -31.70
C VAL A 111 -53.95 -14.48 -30.50
N THR A 112 -54.45 -13.26 -30.37
CA THR A 112 -55.50 -12.95 -29.39
C THR A 112 -56.87 -13.17 -30.04
N GLN A 113 -57.59 -14.18 -29.57
CA GLN A 113 -59.02 -14.33 -29.83
C GLN A 113 -59.80 -13.53 -28.79
N HIS A 114 -60.66 -12.60 -29.23
CA HIS A 114 -61.61 -11.97 -28.33
C HIS A 114 -62.78 -12.94 -28.07
N ASN A 115 -63.40 -12.86 -26.89
CA ASN A 115 -64.47 -13.78 -26.46
C ASN A 115 -65.81 -13.61 -27.23
N ASN A 116 -65.80 -12.86 -28.32
CA ASN A 116 -66.93 -12.68 -29.24
C ASN A 116 -66.64 -13.45 -30.53
N ASN A 117 -67.46 -14.46 -30.85
CA ASN A 117 -67.34 -15.33 -32.03
C ASN A 117 -67.39 -14.61 -33.40
N THR A 118 -67.52 -13.28 -33.43
CA THR A 118 -67.65 -12.44 -34.63
C THR A 118 -66.40 -11.65 -34.99
N SER A 119 -65.40 -11.54 -34.10
CA SER A 119 -64.15 -10.81 -34.37
C SER A 119 -63.08 -11.71 -34.99
N SER A 120 -62.43 -11.24 -36.06
CA SER A 120 -61.27 -11.92 -36.64
C SER A 120 -60.11 -12.02 -35.63
N PRO A 121 -59.37 -13.14 -35.58
CA PRO A 121 -58.19 -13.29 -34.72
C PRO A 121 -57.15 -12.19 -35.00
N GLN A 122 -56.74 -11.46 -33.96
CA GLN A 122 -55.72 -10.42 -34.07
C GLN A 122 -54.35 -11.00 -33.75
N ARG A 123 -53.39 -10.86 -34.66
CA ARG A 123 -51.98 -11.18 -34.40
C ARG A 123 -51.37 -10.11 -33.51
N VAL A 124 -50.65 -10.52 -32.47
CA VAL A 124 -49.82 -9.62 -31.67
C VAL A 124 -48.54 -9.29 -32.43
N SER A 125 -47.89 -8.16 -32.11
CA SER A 125 -46.58 -7.85 -32.69
C SER A 125 -45.50 -8.79 -32.12
N PRO A 126 -44.41 -9.07 -32.87
CA PRO A 126 -43.30 -9.90 -32.40
C PRO A 126 -42.73 -9.46 -31.04
N TYR A 127 -42.65 -8.15 -30.78
CA TYR A 127 -42.30 -7.63 -29.46
C TYR A 127 -43.27 -8.08 -28.35
N HIS A 128 -44.57 -7.97 -28.58
CA HIS A 128 -45.57 -8.42 -27.60
C HIS A 128 -45.53 -9.93 -27.38
N GLN A 129 -45.28 -10.74 -28.42
CA GLN A 129 -45.02 -12.18 -28.26
C GLN A 129 -43.79 -12.42 -27.38
N PHE A 130 -42.66 -11.74 -27.66
CA PHE A 130 -41.45 -11.83 -26.84
C PHE A 130 -41.72 -11.47 -25.38
N ARG A 131 -42.43 -10.37 -25.11
CA ARG A 131 -42.81 -9.98 -23.74
C ARG A 131 -43.69 -11.02 -23.05
N LEU A 132 -44.65 -11.63 -23.75
CA LEU A 132 -45.50 -12.69 -23.17
C LEU A 132 -44.68 -13.95 -22.82
N ILE A 133 -43.76 -14.36 -23.69
CA ILE A 133 -42.84 -15.48 -23.45
C ILE A 133 -41.95 -15.17 -22.24
N THR A 134 -41.30 -13.99 -22.19
CA THR A 134 -40.36 -13.65 -21.11
C THR A 134 -41.04 -13.37 -19.78
N GLN A 135 -42.28 -12.85 -19.77
CA GLN A 135 -43.08 -12.65 -18.55
C GLN A 135 -43.55 -13.95 -17.88
N CYS A 136 -43.54 -15.09 -18.59
CA CYS A 136 -43.91 -16.38 -18.03
C CYS A 136 -42.76 -17.39 -17.96
N SER A 137 -41.59 -17.10 -18.54
CA SER A 137 -40.48 -18.05 -18.65
C SER A 137 -39.31 -17.74 -17.71
N CYS A 138 -38.64 -18.78 -17.21
CA CYS A 138 -37.44 -18.65 -16.41
C CYS A 138 -36.23 -18.32 -17.29
N TYR A 139 -35.64 -17.13 -17.13
CA TYR A 139 -34.47 -16.68 -17.90
C TYR A 139 -33.30 -17.67 -17.78
N VAL A 140 -33.02 -18.15 -16.56
CA VAL A 140 -31.96 -19.12 -16.29
C VAL A 140 -32.19 -20.43 -17.06
N CYS A 141 -33.41 -21.00 -17.01
CA CYS A 141 -33.73 -22.19 -17.81
C CYS A 141 -33.52 -21.97 -19.32
N ARG A 142 -33.98 -20.82 -19.85
CA ARG A 142 -33.90 -20.54 -21.30
C ARG A 142 -32.47 -20.33 -21.78
N ILE A 143 -31.61 -19.73 -20.96
CA ILE A 143 -30.18 -19.59 -21.25
C ILE A 143 -29.48 -20.94 -21.19
N ASN A 144 -29.72 -21.76 -20.15
CA ASN A 144 -28.98 -23.00 -19.92
C ASN A 144 -29.51 -24.22 -20.70
N ASN A 145 -30.76 -24.19 -21.17
CA ASN A 145 -31.39 -25.30 -21.90
C ASN A 145 -32.16 -24.81 -23.15
N PRO A 146 -31.52 -24.06 -24.07
CA PRO A 146 -32.20 -23.31 -25.13
C PRO A 146 -32.99 -24.19 -26.09
N GLY A 147 -32.48 -25.37 -26.45
CA GLY A 147 -33.15 -26.33 -27.35
C GLY A 147 -34.29 -27.15 -26.72
N SER A 148 -34.65 -26.89 -25.46
CA SER A 148 -35.69 -27.61 -24.73
C SER A 148 -36.91 -26.73 -24.46
N ASN A 149 -37.97 -27.28 -23.85
CA ASN A 149 -39.08 -26.50 -23.29
C ASN A 149 -38.94 -26.18 -21.79
N VAL A 150 -37.79 -26.50 -21.17
CA VAL A 150 -37.56 -26.31 -19.74
C VAL A 150 -37.70 -24.82 -19.37
N GLY A 151 -38.49 -24.56 -18.32
CA GLY A 151 -38.71 -23.22 -17.77
C GLY A 151 -39.71 -22.34 -18.50
N LEU A 152 -40.25 -22.72 -19.67
CA LEU A 152 -41.34 -22.01 -20.33
C LEU A 152 -42.61 -22.05 -19.46
N ALA A 153 -43.31 -20.92 -19.32
CA ALA A 153 -44.50 -20.77 -18.46
C ALA A 153 -44.30 -21.09 -16.94
N LEU A 154 -43.07 -21.34 -16.49
CA LEU A 154 -42.74 -21.73 -15.11
C LEU A 154 -42.16 -20.59 -14.24
N ALA A 155 -42.06 -19.36 -14.75
CA ALA A 155 -41.67 -18.19 -13.94
C ALA A 155 -42.59 -18.00 -12.72
N LYS A 156 -41.99 -17.68 -11.57
CA LYS A 156 -42.68 -17.39 -10.31
C LYS A 156 -42.08 -16.24 -9.48
N ARG A 157 -40.82 -15.84 -9.73
CA ARG A 157 -40.12 -14.83 -8.92
C ARG A 157 -39.40 -13.84 -9.82
N ALA A 158 -39.39 -12.58 -9.41
CA ALA A 158 -38.54 -11.54 -9.98
C ALA A 158 -37.24 -11.44 -9.17
N VAL A 159 -36.10 -11.34 -9.85
CA VAL A 159 -34.77 -11.20 -9.24
C VAL A 159 -34.01 -10.10 -9.98
N ALA A 160 -33.36 -9.19 -9.24
CA ALA A 160 -32.48 -8.19 -9.82
C ALA A 160 -31.09 -8.80 -10.07
N VAL A 161 -30.52 -8.57 -11.26
CA VAL A 161 -29.18 -9.00 -11.65
C VAL A 161 -28.44 -7.83 -12.34
N PRO A 162 -27.15 -7.57 -12.05
CA PRO A 162 -26.49 -6.33 -12.47
C PRO A 162 -26.49 -6.06 -13.98
N LEU A 163 -26.41 -7.11 -14.80
CA LEU A 163 -26.20 -7.00 -16.25
C LEU A 163 -27.50 -7.04 -17.08
N MET A 164 -28.63 -7.45 -16.49
CA MET A 164 -29.92 -7.61 -17.21
C MET A 164 -31.12 -6.96 -16.49
N GLY A 165 -30.90 -6.25 -15.37
CA GLY A 165 -31.98 -5.63 -14.61
C GLY A 165 -32.82 -6.68 -13.88
N THR A 166 -34.14 -6.63 -13.99
CA THR A 166 -35.03 -7.60 -13.33
C THR A 166 -35.38 -8.75 -14.26
N ILE A 167 -34.90 -9.95 -13.93
CA ILE A 167 -35.23 -11.20 -14.64
C ILE A 167 -36.29 -12.00 -13.88
N LEU A 168 -36.96 -12.93 -14.58
CA LEU A 168 -37.87 -13.87 -13.96
C LEU A 168 -37.24 -15.27 -13.83
N THR A 169 -37.46 -15.93 -12.67
CA THR A 169 -36.98 -17.29 -12.40
C THR A 169 -38.10 -18.23 -11.93
N CYS A 170 -37.92 -19.53 -12.15
CA CYS A 170 -38.85 -20.58 -11.70
C CYS A 170 -38.68 -20.88 -10.19
N ARG A 171 -39.28 -21.99 -9.71
CA ARG A 171 -39.16 -22.43 -8.30
C ARG A 171 -37.84 -23.15 -7.98
N GLU A 172 -37.18 -23.69 -9.01
CA GLU A 172 -35.91 -24.44 -8.92
C GLU A 172 -34.72 -23.47 -8.88
N HIS A 173 -34.71 -22.42 -9.72
CA HIS A 173 -33.69 -21.37 -9.72
C HIS A 173 -33.82 -20.40 -8.54
N ARG A 174 -33.46 -20.90 -7.35
CA ARG A 174 -33.37 -20.16 -6.08
C ARG A 174 -32.02 -19.44 -5.98
N LYS A 175 -31.77 -18.76 -4.84
CA LYS A 175 -30.43 -18.28 -4.51
C LYS A 175 -29.44 -19.45 -4.58
N ASN A 176 -28.22 -19.18 -5.03
CA ASN A 176 -27.07 -20.09 -5.07
C ASN A 176 -27.16 -21.29 -6.04
N THR A 177 -28.27 -21.46 -6.80
CA THR A 177 -28.37 -22.50 -7.85
C THR A 177 -27.96 -22.01 -9.25
N TYR A 178 -27.55 -20.74 -9.38
CA TYR A 178 -27.04 -20.15 -10.61
C TYR A 178 -26.19 -18.91 -10.27
N CYS A 179 -25.30 -18.53 -11.18
CA CYS A 179 -24.50 -17.32 -11.02
C CYS A 179 -25.30 -16.07 -11.39
N GLY A 180 -25.39 -15.08 -10.50
CA GLY A 180 -26.11 -13.83 -10.75
C GLY A 180 -25.49 -12.88 -11.78
N LEU A 181 -24.31 -13.21 -12.35
CA LEU A 181 -23.61 -12.43 -13.37
C LEU A 181 -23.79 -13.03 -14.77
N CYS A 182 -23.35 -14.27 -14.98
CA CYS A 182 -23.47 -14.95 -16.28
C CYS A 182 -24.77 -15.73 -16.46
N LEU A 183 -25.58 -15.91 -15.41
CA LEU A 183 -26.79 -16.74 -15.38
C LEU A 183 -26.56 -18.23 -15.72
N ARG A 184 -25.31 -18.71 -15.65
CA ARG A 184 -25.00 -20.15 -15.78
C ARG A 184 -25.55 -20.89 -14.56
N GLU A 185 -26.29 -21.95 -14.81
CA GLU A 185 -26.94 -22.82 -13.82
C GLU A 185 -25.92 -23.76 -13.20
N THR A 186 -25.89 -23.84 -11.85
CA THR A 186 -25.14 -24.90 -11.17
C THR A 186 -25.87 -26.21 -11.41
N PRO A 187 -25.23 -27.22 -12.02
CA PRO A 187 -25.88 -28.52 -12.22
C PRO A 187 -26.40 -29.06 -10.89
N PRO A 188 -27.64 -29.58 -10.82
CA PRO A 188 -28.14 -30.21 -9.61
C PRO A 188 -27.19 -31.33 -9.20
N ARG A 189 -26.81 -31.39 -7.92
CA ARG A 189 -25.82 -32.35 -7.38
C ARG A 189 -26.11 -33.76 -7.89
N CYS A 190 -25.28 -34.21 -8.83
CA CYS A 190 -25.38 -35.50 -9.50
C CYS A 190 -24.01 -36.15 -9.39
N ASP A 191 -23.97 -37.47 -9.16
CA ASP A 191 -22.81 -38.18 -8.60
C ASP A 191 -21.57 -38.32 -9.53
N LEU A 192 -21.51 -37.52 -10.59
CA LEU A 192 -20.40 -37.45 -11.55
C LEU A 192 -19.76 -36.07 -11.49
N PHE A 193 -18.70 -35.95 -10.67
CA PHE A 193 -17.79 -34.80 -10.67
C PHE A 193 -16.99 -34.76 -11.99
N THR A 194 -17.58 -34.20 -13.05
CA THR A 194 -16.80 -33.79 -14.23
C THR A 194 -16.19 -32.40 -13.96
N PRO A 195 -14.99 -32.10 -14.51
CA PRO A 195 -14.37 -30.78 -14.34
C PRO A 195 -15.24 -29.63 -14.88
N GLU A 196 -16.10 -29.90 -15.85
CA GLU A 196 -17.07 -28.92 -16.38
C GLU A 196 -18.16 -28.53 -15.37
N VAL A 197 -18.62 -29.49 -14.56
CA VAL A 197 -19.60 -29.27 -13.47
C VAL A 197 -18.93 -28.47 -12.34
N ALA A 198 -17.70 -28.85 -11.97
CA ALA A 198 -16.89 -28.10 -11.00
C ALA A 198 -16.60 -26.66 -11.47
N ALA A 199 -16.40 -26.44 -12.76
CA ALA A 199 -16.13 -25.11 -13.33
C ALA A 199 -17.32 -24.13 -13.25
N VAL A 200 -18.56 -24.60 -13.04
CA VAL A 200 -19.68 -23.69 -12.70
C VAL A 200 -19.59 -23.28 -11.24
N GLY A 201 -19.52 -24.24 -10.31
CA GLY A 201 -19.28 -24.03 -8.88
C GLY A 201 -19.82 -22.71 -8.32
N CYS A 202 -21.13 -22.45 -8.39
CA CYS A 202 -21.65 -21.19 -7.83
C CYS A 202 -21.66 -21.27 -6.31
N ILE A 203 -20.99 -20.31 -5.67
CA ILE A 203 -20.93 -20.18 -4.22
C ILE A 203 -21.56 -18.83 -3.84
N GLU A 204 -22.01 -18.72 -2.59
CA GLU A 204 -22.54 -17.48 -2.03
C GLU A 204 -21.56 -16.31 -2.24
N ASN A 205 -22.10 -15.12 -2.48
CA ASN A 205 -21.31 -13.96 -2.82
C ASN A 205 -21.00 -13.10 -1.59
N GLU A 206 -19.78 -13.17 -1.09
CA GLU A 206 -19.29 -12.31 0.00
C GLU A 206 -18.95 -10.89 -0.47
N ASP A 207 -18.55 -10.71 -1.74
CA ASP A 207 -18.24 -9.41 -2.33
C ASP A 207 -19.52 -8.59 -2.64
N LEU A 208 -20.10 -8.05 -1.56
CA LEU A 208 -21.24 -7.13 -1.59
C LEU A 208 -20.85 -5.70 -1.97
N GLU A 209 -19.56 -5.34 -1.99
CA GLU A 209 -19.11 -4.04 -2.49
C GLU A 209 -19.21 -4.00 -4.02
N THR A 210 -18.66 -5.02 -4.69
CA THR A 210 -18.71 -5.14 -6.15
C THR A 210 -20.10 -5.56 -6.63
N TRP A 211 -20.78 -6.48 -5.92
CA TRP A 211 -22.05 -7.07 -6.38
C TRP A 211 -23.15 -7.15 -5.31
N PRO A 212 -23.65 -6.02 -4.77
CA PRO A 212 -24.59 -5.98 -3.64
C PRO A 212 -25.95 -6.69 -3.85
N ALA A 213 -26.33 -6.98 -5.11
CA ALA A 213 -27.58 -7.65 -5.46
C ALA A 213 -27.40 -9.11 -5.94
N VAL A 214 -26.17 -9.60 -6.02
CA VAL A 214 -25.86 -10.96 -6.49
C VAL A 214 -25.83 -11.91 -5.29
N ALA A 215 -26.65 -12.96 -5.34
CA ALA A 215 -26.65 -13.98 -4.27
C ALA A 215 -25.46 -14.94 -4.38
N ALA A 216 -25.01 -15.24 -5.60
CA ALA A 216 -23.95 -16.21 -5.85
C ALA A 216 -23.19 -15.93 -7.15
N THR A 217 -21.88 -16.23 -7.15
CA THR A 217 -20.97 -16.06 -8.29
C THR A 217 -20.32 -17.40 -8.65
N CYS A 218 -20.04 -17.61 -9.95
CA CYS A 218 -19.28 -18.77 -10.42
C CYS A 218 -17.78 -18.44 -10.48
N ARG A 219 -16.95 -19.50 -10.37
CA ARG A 219 -15.49 -19.46 -10.54
C ARG A 219 -15.05 -18.62 -11.75
N SER A 220 -15.64 -18.85 -12.93
CA SER A 220 -15.30 -18.12 -14.15
C SER A 220 -15.57 -16.61 -14.04
N CYS A 221 -16.70 -16.20 -13.45
CA CYS A 221 -16.99 -14.77 -13.28
C CYS A 221 -16.08 -14.12 -12.24
N ARG A 222 -15.76 -14.80 -11.14
CA ARG A 222 -14.82 -14.29 -10.13
C ARG A 222 -13.44 -14.04 -10.74
N SER A 223 -12.89 -15.04 -11.43
CA SER A 223 -11.62 -14.94 -12.18
C SER A 223 -11.65 -13.81 -13.23
N GLU A 224 -12.69 -13.76 -14.06
CA GLU A 224 -12.82 -12.74 -15.12
C GLU A 224 -12.89 -11.31 -14.55
N TRP A 225 -13.65 -11.09 -13.48
CA TRP A 225 -13.80 -9.76 -12.90
C TRP A 225 -12.57 -9.32 -12.10
N LEU A 226 -11.88 -10.23 -11.42
CA LEU A 226 -10.57 -9.97 -10.85
C LEU A 226 -9.59 -9.53 -11.94
N TRP A 227 -9.55 -10.24 -13.07
CA TRP A 227 -8.67 -9.92 -14.20
C TRP A 227 -9.02 -8.55 -14.80
N ARG A 228 -10.31 -8.28 -15.04
CA ARG A 228 -10.78 -6.97 -15.51
C ARG A 228 -10.36 -5.86 -14.56
N ARG A 229 -10.54 -6.03 -13.24
CA ARG A 229 -10.22 -5.02 -12.23
C ARG A 229 -8.72 -4.70 -12.20
N MET A 230 -7.86 -5.74 -12.22
CA MET A 230 -6.40 -5.60 -12.33
C MET A 230 -5.96 -4.89 -13.62
N ASN A 231 -6.64 -5.13 -14.74
CA ASN A 231 -6.26 -4.52 -16.03
C ASN A 231 -6.75 -3.07 -16.22
N VAL A 232 -7.76 -2.63 -15.47
CA VAL A 232 -8.26 -1.24 -15.55
C VAL A 232 -7.29 -0.26 -14.91
N ALA A 233 -6.72 -0.58 -13.74
CA ALA A 233 -5.83 0.32 -13.02
C ALA A 233 -4.36 0.11 -13.42
N ALA A 234 -3.68 1.18 -13.85
CA ALA A 234 -2.26 1.16 -14.18
C ALA A 234 -1.34 0.59 -13.07
N PRO A 235 -1.50 0.90 -11.77
CA PRO A 235 -0.67 0.29 -10.71
C PRO A 235 -0.91 -1.22 -10.56
N ASP A 236 -2.11 -1.73 -10.87
CA ASP A 236 -2.50 -3.11 -10.61
C ASP A 236 -1.98 -4.07 -11.70
N ARG A 237 -1.73 -3.56 -12.91
CA ARG A 237 -1.10 -4.34 -14.01
C ARG A 237 0.29 -4.87 -13.68
N GLY A 238 0.98 -4.24 -12.72
CA GLY A 238 2.30 -4.67 -12.26
C GLY A 238 2.27 -5.68 -11.12
N THR A 239 1.14 -5.83 -10.42
CA THR A 239 1.09 -6.62 -9.17
C THR A 239 1.02 -8.12 -9.42
N VAL A 240 0.41 -8.54 -10.53
CA VAL A 240 0.32 -9.95 -10.93
C VAL A 240 0.72 -10.10 -12.40
N SER A 241 1.86 -10.74 -12.64
CA SER A 241 2.26 -11.20 -13.98
C SER A 241 1.38 -12.37 -14.45
N GLY A 242 1.34 -12.61 -15.78
CA GLY A 242 0.85 -13.89 -16.34
C GLY A 242 -0.53 -13.90 -17.03
N GLY A 243 -1.32 -12.82 -16.95
CA GLY A 243 -2.62 -12.75 -17.63
C GLY A 243 -3.70 -13.68 -17.04
N SER A 244 -4.83 -13.81 -17.73
CA SER A 244 -6.08 -14.36 -17.17
C SER A 244 -6.07 -15.87 -16.84
N SER A 245 -5.09 -16.63 -17.31
CA SER A 245 -5.11 -18.10 -17.25
C SER A 245 -4.07 -18.73 -16.32
N TYR A 246 -3.11 -17.96 -15.80
CA TYR A 246 -1.97 -18.51 -15.04
C TYR A 246 -1.63 -17.77 -13.74
N TRP A 247 -2.30 -16.66 -13.42
CA TRP A 247 -2.18 -15.91 -12.15
C TRP A 247 -0.78 -15.91 -11.53
N SER A 248 0.26 -15.64 -12.34
CA SER A 248 1.65 -15.83 -11.92
C SER A 248 2.17 -14.65 -11.12
N SER A 249 1.51 -14.40 -9.99
CA SER A 249 2.14 -13.73 -8.84
C SER A 249 3.37 -14.54 -8.42
N LEU A 250 4.45 -13.85 -8.07
CA LEU A 250 5.61 -14.46 -7.42
C LEU A 250 5.40 -14.63 -5.90
N ASP A 251 4.40 -13.94 -5.33
CA ASP A 251 4.07 -13.96 -3.91
C ASP A 251 2.94 -14.96 -3.64
N TRP A 252 3.17 -15.88 -2.69
CA TRP A 252 2.27 -16.98 -2.35
C TRP A 252 1.00 -16.52 -1.64
N GLU A 253 1.06 -15.46 -0.82
CA GLU A 253 -0.09 -14.93 -0.09
C GLU A 253 -1.10 -14.31 -1.06
N VAL A 254 -0.59 -13.67 -2.12
CA VAL A 254 -1.41 -13.20 -3.25
C VAL A 254 -2.04 -14.38 -3.99
N ARG A 255 -1.30 -15.48 -4.25
CA ARG A 255 -1.88 -16.67 -4.89
C ARG A 255 -2.99 -17.28 -4.03
N GLN A 256 -2.72 -17.53 -2.76
CA GLN A 256 -3.70 -18.07 -1.81
C GLN A 256 -4.95 -17.18 -1.71
N SER A 257 -4.79 -15.85 -1.67
CA SER A 257 -5.92 -14.91 -1.67
C SER A 257 -6.73 -14.97 -2.98
N ILE A 258 -6.06 -15.12 -4.12
CA ILE A 258 -6.71 -15.31 -5.43
C ILE A 258 -7.44 -16.65 -5.46
N ASP A 259 -6.84 -17.74 -4.99
CA ASP A 259 -7.43 -19.08 -5.01
C ASP A 259 -8.61 -19.20 -4.04
N ALA A 260 -8.52 -18.64 -2.83
CA ALA A 260 -9.63 -18.55 -1.88
C ALA A 260 -10.83 -17.80 -2.50
N PHE A 261 -10.59 -16.67 -3.16
CA PHE A 261 -11.65 -15.94 -3.85
C PHE A 261 -12.18 -16.67 -5.10
N VAL A 262 -11.30 -17.16 -5.98
CA VAL A 262 -11.70 -17.75 -7.26
C VAL A 262 -12.35 -19.12 -7.06
N GLU A 263 -11.85 -19.97 -6.16
CA GLU A 263 -12.38 -21.30 -5.87
C GLU A 263 -13.47 -21.28 -4.80
N ALA A 264 -13.21 -20.73 -3.61
CA ALA A 264 -14.14 -20.76 -2.48
C ALA A 264 -15.13 -19.56 -2.48
N GLY A 265 -14.79 -18.43 -3.11
CA GLY A 265 -15.63 -17.22 -3.07
C GLY A 265 -15.44 -16.38 -1.82
N GLU A 266 -14.39 -16.66 -1.05
CA GLU A 266 -14.08 -16.00 0.21
C GLU A 266 -13.44 -14.62 -0.04
N GLY A 267 -13.89 -13.61 0.71
CA GLY A 267 -13.38 -12.24 0.63
C GLY A 267 -13.83 -11.45 -0.62
N THR A 268 -13.20 -10.30 -0.81
CA THR A 268 -13.60 -9.29 -1.82
C THR A 268 -12.51 -8.99 -2.85
N LEU A 269 -12.91 -8.50 -4.03
CA LEU A 269 -11.97 -7.96 -5.02
C LEU A 269 -11.11 -6.82 -4.46
N GLY A 270 -11.63 -6.04 -3.51
CA GLY A 270 -10.91 -4.95 -2.86
C GLY A 270 -9.71 -5.46 -2.05
N GLU A 271 -9.93 -6.47 -1.21
CA GLU A 271 -8.90 -7.05 -0.33
C GLU A 271 -7.79 -7.74 -1.12
N ILE A 272 -8.12 -8.53 -2.14
CA ILE A 272 -7.12 -9.22 -2.98
C ILE A 272 -6.20 -8.21 -3.68
N LEU A 273 -6.78 -7.12 -4.20
CA LEU A 273 -6.00 -6.03 -4.80
C LEU A 273 -5.19 -5.26 -3.77
N GLN A 274 -5.68 -5.12 -2.54
CA GLN A 274 -4.92 -4.52 -1.45
C GLN A 274 -3.66 -5.35 -1.16
N VAL A 275 -3.81 -6.67 -0.93
CA VAL A 275 -2.70 -7.60 -0.69
C VAL A 275 -1.71 -7.60 -1.87
N ALA A 276 -2.21 -7.73 -3.10
CA ALA A 276 -1.39 -7.72 -4.31
C ALA A 276 -0.57 -6.43 -4.47
N ARG A 277 -1.15 -5.26 -4.16
CA ARG A 277 -0.45 -3.98 -4.17
C ARG A 277 0.62 -3.89 -3.08
N GLU A 278 0.31 -4.28 -1.83
CA GLU A 278 1.28 -4.27 -0.74
C GLU A 278 2.48 -5.17 -1.05
N LYS A 279 2.24 -6.40 -1.49
CA LYS A 279 3.29 -7.36 -1.83
C LYS A 279 4.12 -6.89 -3.03
N HIS A 280 3.50 -6.32 -4.06
CA HIS A 280 4.24 -5.72 -5.17
C HIS A 280 5.13 -4.55 -4.72
N TRP A 281 4.60 -3.64 -3.90
CA TRP A 281 5.37 -2.50 -3.39
C TRP A 281 6.55 -2.97 -2.52
N LEU A 282 6.33 -3.92 -1.61
CA LEU A 282 7.37 -4.49 -0.76
C LEU A 282 8.47 -5.16 -1.60
N ASN A 283 8.10 -6.01 -2.57
CA ASN A 283 9.05 -6.68 -3.47
C ASN A 283 9.81 -5.71 -4.38
N ARG A 284 9.23 -4.54 -4.70
CA ARG A 284 9.84 -3.55 -5.61
C ARG A 284 10.75 -2.55 -4.91
N TYR A 285 10.41 -2.13 -3.70
CA TYR A 285 11.06 -1.01 -3.00
C TYR A 285 11.81 -1.40 -1.72
N THR A 286 11.65 -2.64 -1.23
CA THR A 286 12.39 -3.16 -0.07
C THR A 286 13.24 -4.37 -0.46
N ARG A 287 14.13 -4.82 0.44
CA ARG A 287 14.95 -6.03 0.25
C ARG A 287 14.26 -7.32 0.70
N VAL A 288 12.93 -7.35 0.80
CA VAL A 288 12.17 -8.50 1.35
C VAL A 288 12.52 -9.83 0.69
N ARG A 289 12.72 -9.86 -0.64
CA ARG A 289 13.12 -11.09 -1.35
C ARG A 289 14.50 -11.60 -0.93
N MET A 290 15.47 -10.71 -0.75
CA MET A 290 16.82 -11.06 -0.27
C MET A 290 16.79 -11.55 1.18
N HIS A 291 15.99 -10.90 2.05
CA HIS A 291 15.81 -11.38 3.42
C HIS A 291 15.10 -12.74 3.48
N MET A 292 14.17 -13.02 2.57
CA MET A 292 13.52 -14.33 2.44
C MET A 292 14.50 -15.40 1.97
N GLU A 293 15.28 -15.12 0.91
CA GLU A 293 16.35 -16.00 0.42
C GLU A 293 17.38 -16.32 1.52
N HIS A 294 17.72 -15.33 2.35
CA HIS A 294 18.62 -15.52 3.50
C HIS A 294 17.99 -16.33 4.65
N ALA A 295 16.72 -16.10 4.97
CA ALA A 295 16.01 -16.85 6.01
C ALA A 295 15.91 -18.34 5.65
N LEU A 296 15.47 -18.65 4.42
CA LEU A 296 15.44 -20.02 3.89
C LEU A 296 16.83 -20.68 3.90
N ALA A 297 17.89 -19.95 3.54
CA ALA A 297 19.26 -20.45 3.61
C ALA A 297 19.71 -20.74 5.05
N GLN A 298 19.35 -19.88 6.01
CA GLN A 298 19.65 -20.09 7.43
C GLN A 298 18.87 -21.29 7.98
N GLN A 299 17.57 -21.40 7.71
CA GLN A 299 16.73 -22.51 8.15
C GLN A 299 17.25 -23.86 7.63
N ARG A 300 17.69 -23.92 6.37
CA ARG A 300 18.33 -25.12 5.79
C ARG A 300 19.63 -25.50 6.53
N LEU A 301 20.45 -24.52 6.90
CA LEU A 301 21.65 -24.75 7.70
C LEU A 301 21.31 -25.22 9.13
N ASP A 302 20.31 -24.62 9.77
CA ASP A 302 19.87 -24.98 11.13
C ASP A 302 19.26 -26.40 11.18
N MET A 303 18.53 -26.82 10.14
CA MET A 303 18.07 -28.21 9.98
C MET A 303 19.22 -29.19 9.81
N HIS A 304 20.25 -28.83 9.02
CA HIS A 304 21.46 -29.64 8.89
C HIS A 304 22.28 -29.72 10.20
N SER A 305 22.37 -28.63 10.98
CA SER A 305 23.12 -28.63 12.24
C SER A 305 22.38 -29.33 13.39
N ASN A 306 21.05 -29.30 13.40
CA ASN A 306 20.22 -29.92 14.45
C ASN A 306 19.98 -31.43 14.24
N GLY A 307 20.59 -32.05 13.22
CA GLY A 307 20.61 -33.50 13.07
C GLY A 307 19.30 -34.11 12.56
N TYR A 308 18.40 -33.33 11.94
CA TYR A 308 17.21 -33.85 11.25
C TYR A 308 17.54 -34.52 9.90
N VAL A 309 18.68 -35.21 9.81
CA VAL A 309 18.95 -36.17 8.75
C VAL A 309 18.20 -37.44 9.12
N TYR A 310 17.29 -37.89 8.26
CA TYR A 310 16.69 -39.21 8.39
C TYR A 310 17.79 -40.28 8.21
N GLU A 311 18.39 -40.77 9.30
CA GLU A 311 19.37 -41.88 9.32
C GLU A 311 18.76 -43.25 8.97
N ASN A 312 17.65 -43.30 8.24
CA ASN A 312 17.02 -44.52 7.70
C ASN A 312 16.77 -44.37 6.18
N ALA A 313 17.77 -43.89 5.45
CA ALA A 313 17.85 -44.07 4.01
C ALA A 313 18.50 -45.43 3.72
N ASP A 314 17.71 -46.52 3.82
CA ASP A 314 18.09 -47.80 3.21
C ASP A 314 18.32 -47.59 1.70
N GLU A 315 19.43 -48.13 1.18
CA GLU A 315 20.06 -47.82 -0.12
C GLU A 315 19.21 -48.05 -1.40
N ASP A 316 17.93 -48.44 -1.29
CA ASP A 316 17.09 -48.83 -2.44
C ASP A 316 15.65 -48.25 -2.39
N THR A 317 15.43 -47.19 -1.61
CA THR A 317 14.26 -46.32 -1.85
C THR A 317 14.69 -45.12 -2.68
N THR A 318 14.26 -45.11 -3.95
CA THR A 318 14.29 -43.91 -4.80
C THR A 318 13.84 -42.72 -3.97
N ALA A 319 14.69 -41.70 -3.85
CA ALA A 319 14.34 -40.46 -3.17
C ALA A 319 12.99 -39.99 -3.72
N GLY A 320 11.94 -40.16 -2.92
CA GLY A 320 10.64 -39.58 -3.25
C GLY A 320 10.90 -38.10 -3.36
N GLU A 321 10.61 -37.53 -4.52
CA GLU A 321 10.60 -36.09 -4.72
C GLU A 321 9.57 -35.54 -3.73
N ILE A 322 10.03 -35.17 -2.54
CA ILE A 322 9.24 -34.44 -1.56
C ILE A 322 8.96 -33.12 -2.25
N ASP A 323 7.72 -32.95 -2.67
CA ASP A 323 7.28 -31.80 -3.43
C ASP A 323 7.66 -30.54 -2.64
N PRO A 324 8.55 -29.67 -3.17
CA PRO A 324 9.03 -28.51 -2.42
C PRO A 324 7.90 -27.54 -2.03
N ASP A 325 6.73 -27.66 -2.66
CA ASP A 325 5.60 -26.76 -2.43
C ASP A 325 4.81 -27.04 -1.12
N ASP A 326 4.92 -28.21 -0.46
CA ASP A 326 3.95 -28.62 0.59
C ASP A 326 4.45 -28.55 2.06
N TYR A 327 5.75 -28.71 2.35
CA TYR A 327 6.30 -28.62 3.74
C TYR A 327 7.10 -27.32 4.00
N GLU A 328 7.79 -26.80 2.98
CA GLU A 328 8.55 -25.54 3.09
C GLU A 328 7.57 -24.34 3.26
N THR A 329 6.46 -24.33 2.53
CA THR A 329 5.44 -23.27 2.53
C THR A 329 4.77 -23.02 3.88
N LEU A 330 4.53 -24.04 4.70
CA LEU A 330 3.94 -23.87 6.04
C LEU A 330 4.94 -23.32 7.06
N ALA A 331 6.22 -23.71 6.96
CA ALA A 331 7.27 -23.16 7.82
C ALA A 331 7.58 -21.69 7.47
N MET A 332 7.42 -21.28 6.20
CA MET A 332 7.59 -19.89 5.76
C MET A 332 6.61 -18.91 6.43
N ALA A 333 5.45 -19.36 6.93
CA ALA A 333 4.42 -18.48 7.48
C ALA A 333 4.81 -17.81 8.82
N GLU A 334 5.54 -18.52 9.69
CA GLU A 334 5.97 -17.98 11.00
C GLU A 334 7.12 -16.97 10.85
N GLU A 335 8.08 -17.23 9.94
CA GLU A 335 9.20 -16.31 9.68
C GLU A 335 8.85 -15.14 8.74
N LEU A 336 7.76 -15.22 7.96
CA LEU A 336 7.37 -14.15 7.02
C LEU A 336 7.23 -12.78 7.70
N HIS A 337 6.73 -12.77 8.93
CA HIS A 337 6.53 -11.57 9.73
C HIS A 337 7.86 -10.93 10.16
N SER A 338 8.83 -11.73 10.59
CA SER A 338 10.16 -11.24 10.96
C SER A 338 10.93 -10.74 9.72
N VAL A 339 10.82 -11.46 8.60
CA VAL A 339 11.41 -11.07 7.29
C VAL A 339 10.80 -9.77 6.77
N ARG A 340 9.48 -9.57 6.87
CA ARG A 340 8.79 -8.31 6.54
C ARG A 340 9.30 -7.16 7.42
N ASP A 341 9.34 -7.35 8.73
CA ASP A 341 9.80 -6.33 9.69
C ASP A 341 11.28 -5.95 9.49
N MET A 342 12.15 -6.92 9.17
CA MET A 342 13.55 -6.68 8.81
C MET A 342 13.66 -5.87 7.52
N ALA A 343 12.93 -6.24 6.46
CA ALA A 343 12.98 -5.56 5.17
C ALA A 343 12.41 -4.13 5.23
N GLN A 344 11.33 -3.91 5.99
CA GLN A 344 10.80 -2.58 6.27
C GLN A 344 11.80 -1.74 7.09
N SER A 345 12.48 -2.37 8.06
CA SER A 345 13.51 -1.72 8.88
C SER A 345 14.74 -1.30 8.08
N ASP A 346 15.25 -2.16 7.20
CA ASP A 346 16.37 -1.85 6.29
C ASP A 346 15.98 -0.73 5.31
N TRP A 347 14.76 -0.77 4.77
CA TRP A 347 14.22 0.29 3.91
C TRP A 347 14.17 1.66 4.61
N ALA A 348 13.56 1.71 5.80
CA ALA A 348 13.42 2.96 6.55
C ALA A 348 14.81 3.49 6.98
N ARG A 349 15.67 2.62 7.48
CA ARG A 349 17.06 2.92 7.82
C ARG A 349 17.83 3.48 6.62
N THR A 350 17.73 2.85 5.45
CA THR A 350 18.41 3.30 4.23
C THR A 350 17.94 4.70 3.83
N ARG A 351 16.63 5.00 3.90
CA ARG A 351 16.11 6.36 3.65
C ARG A 351 16.66 7.40 4.62
N ILE A 352 16.72 7.07 5.91
CA ILE A 352 17.22 7.98 6.96
C ILE A 352 18.72 8.23 6.79
N LEU A 353 19.50 7.17 6.51
CA LEU A 353 20.93 7.28 6.25
C LEU A 353 21.23 8.09 4.99
N ASP A 354 20.39 7.97 3.95
CA ASP A 354 20.45 8.79 2.72
C ASP A 354 19.95 10.24 2.93
N GLY A 355 19.59 10.63 4.15
CA GLY A 355 19.12 11.99 4.49
C GLY A 355 17.66 12.29 4.13
N LEU A 356 16.90 11.30 3.63
CA LEU A 356 15.46 11.45 3.41
C LEU A 356 14.72 11.24 4.74
N TRP A 357 14.75 12.26 5.60
CA TRP A 357 14.04 12.28 6.89
C TRP A 357 12.54 12.58 6.73
N LEU A 358 11.92 12.08 5.66
CA LEU A 358 10.49 12.20 5.39
C LEU A 358 9.74 10.92 5.77
N SER A 359 8.81 11.08 6.70
CA SER A 359 7.92 10.06 7.23
C SER A 359 7.03 9.45 6.14
N PRO A 360 6.85 8.11 6.12
CA PRO A 360 5.90 7.44 5.25
C PRO A 360 4.45 7.92 5.42
N ALA A 361 4.09 8.48 6.59
CA ALA A 361 2.77 9.08 6.81
C ALA A 361 2.58 10.39 6.01
N ASP A 362 3.60 11.24 5.93
CA ASP A 362 3.54 12.47 5.12
C ASP A 362 3.46 12.14 3.62
N ASP A 363 4.15 11.07 3.18
CA ASP A 363 4.04 10.53 1.83
C ASP A 363 2.61 10.03 1.53
N TRP A 364 1.97 9.34 2.47
CA TRP A 364 0.59 8.82 2.32
C TRP A 364 -0.47 9.92 2.28
N TYR A 365 -0.39 10.92 3.16
CA TYR A 365 -1.34 12.03 3.20
C TYR A 365 -1.08 13.11 2.13
N GLY A 366 -0.04 12.96 1.30
CA GLY A 366 0.29 13.91 0.24
C GLY A 366 0.95 15.20 0.72
N TYR A 367 1.52 15.20 1.93
CA TYR A 367 2.25 16.33 2.52
C TYR A 367 3.73 16.40 2.10
N ARG A 368 4.21 15.47 1.26
CA ARG A 368 5.57 15.52 0.70
C ARG A 368 5.84 16.90 0.05
N PRO A 369 6.89 17.63 0.45
CA PRO A 369 7.18 18.95 -0.09
C PRO A 369 7.62 18.86 -1.57
N ARG A 370 7.39 19.94 -2.32
CA ARG A 370 7.72 19.99 -3.77
C ARG A 370 9.22 19.94 -4.05
N HIS A 371 9.99 20.48 -3.12
CA HIS A 371 11.43 20.39 -3.07
C HIS A 371 11.76 19.57 -1.82
N THR A 372 12.72 18.65 -1.93
CA THR A 372 13.29 17.98 -0.76
C THR A 372 14.60 18.71 -0.47
N PRO A 373 14.84 19.18 0.76
CA PRO A 373 16.10 19.83 1.10
C PRO A 373 17.27 18.88 0.82
N SER A 374 18.39 19.44 0.34
CA SER A 374 19.62 18.69 0.21
C SER A 374 20.07 18.20 1.59
N ALA A 375 20.77 17.08 1.63
CA ALA A 375 21.36 16.54 2.86
C ALA A 375 22.89 16.44 2.70
N GLU A 376 23.61 16.75 3.76
CA GLU A 376 25.08 16.78 3.79
C GLU A 376 25.60 15.80 4.85
N HIS A 377 26.70 15.11 4.56
CA HIS A 377 27.28 14.20 5.54
C HIS A 377 28.06 15.00 6.60
N PRO A 378 27.80 14.85 7.91
CA PRO A 378 28.51 15.57 8.98
C PRO A 378 30.02 15.32 9.03
N VAL A 379 30.49 14.28 8.35
CA VAL A 379 31.88 13.84 8.32
C VAL A 379 32.31 13.54 6.87
N PRO A 380 32.38 14.54 5.97
CA PRO A 380 32.55 14.29 4.53
C PRO A 380 33.93 13.71 4.21
N TRP A 381 34.93 14.01 5.03
CA TRP A 381 36.30 13.47 4.92
C TRP A 381 36.43 11.98 5.29
N ALA A 382 35.42 11.39 5.94
CA ALA A 382 35.40 9.97 6.28
C ALA A 382 34.71 9.10 5.20
N LEU A 383 34.11 9.74 4.19
CA LEU A 383 33.51 9.06 3.03
C LEU A 383 34.57 8.65 2.02
N SER A 384 34.21 7.72 1.12
CA SER A 384 35.08 7.37 0.02
C SER A 384 34.99 8.43 -1.08
N THR A 385 36.08 8.65 -1.84
CA THR A 385 36.13 9.71 -2.86
C THR A 385 35.18 9.51 -4.05
N SER A 386 34.48 8.37 -4.12
CA SER A 386 33.37 8.13 -5.06
C SER A 386 32.04 8.75 -4.63
N ASP A 387 31.88 9.16 -3.37
CA ASP A 387 30.58 9.47 -2.76
C ASP A 387 30.15 10.95 -2.94
N ALA A 388 30.68 11.65 -3.96
CA ALA A 388 30.36 13.05 -4.27
C ALA A 388 28.96 13.25 -4.91
N GLN A 389 28.01 12.37 -4.60
CA GLN A 389 26.65 12.42 -5.12
C GLN A 389 25.78 13.36 -4.27
N VAL A 390 24.75 13.97 -4.86
CA VAL A 390 23.77 14.76 -4.10
C VAL A 390 22.80 13.82 -3.38
N HIS A 391 22.67 14.01 -2.07
CA HIS A 391 21.76 13.27 -1.20
C HIS A 391 20.54 14.12 -0.82
N PRO A 392 19.33 13.53 -0.70
CA PRO A 392 19.02 12.11 -0.91
C PRO A 392 19.09 11.69 -2.38
N VAL A 393 19.53 10.46 -2.65
CA VAL A 393 19.76 10.04 -4.05
C VAL A 393 18.43 9.94 -4.83
N PRO A 394 18.43 10.18 -6.15
CA PRO A 394 17.20 10.14 -6.95
C PRO A 394 16.42 8.82 -6.89
N ALA A 395 17.07 7.70 -6.57
CA ALA A 395 16.41 6.41 -6.37
C ALA A 395 15.50 6.43 -5.12
N THR A 396 15.99 6.99 -4.01
CA THR A 396 15.27 7.12 -2.72
C THR A 396 14.08 8.07 -2.84
N LEU A 397 14.27 9.21 -3.52
CA LEU A 397 13.21 10.20 -3.75
C LEU A 397 12.07 9.68 -4.64
N ARG A 398 12.40 8.82 -5.61
CA ARG A 398 11.43 8.25 -6.57
C ARG A 398 10.59 7.09 -6.03
N VAL A 399 10.80 6.66 -4.78
CA VAL A 399 9.93 5.67 -4.13
C VAL A 399 8.52 6.27 -3.97
N PRO A 400 7.48 5.64 -4.56
CA PRO A 400 6.11 6.10 -4.41
C PRO A 400 5.60 5.84 -2.98
N PRO A 401 4.55 6.56 -2.53
CA PRO A 401 3.89 6.27 -1.26
C PRO A 401 3.44 4.80 -1.20
N ALA A 402 3.28 4.27 0.02
CA ALA A 402 2.69 2.96 0.21
C ALA A 402 1.28 2.93 -0.43
N PRO A 403 0.88 1.83 -1.11
CA PRO A 403 -0.41 1.76 -1.81
C PRO A 403 -1.62 1.62 -0.88
N THR A 404 -1.42 1.44 0.43
CA THR A 404 -2.47 1.17 1.41
C THR A 404 -2.19 1.90 2.72
N TYR A 405 -3.26 2.25 3.45
CA TYR A 405 -3.13 2.87 4.77
C TYR A 405 -2.41 1.95 5.77
N HIS A 406 -2.70 0.65 5.74
CA HIS A 406 -2.11 -0.31 6.67
C HIS A 406 -0.59 -0.41 6.51
N LEU A 407 -0.11 -0.51 5.26
CA LEU A 407 1.32 -0.50 4.98
C LEU A 407 1.96 0.86 5.29
N ALA A 408 1.25 1.97 5.04
CA ALA A 408 1.74 3.31 5.41
C ALA A 408 1.96 3.46 6.94
N ASP A 409 1.01 3.01 7.77
CA ASP A 409 1.11 3.05 9.24
C ASP A 409 2.21 2.11 9.76
N GLN A 410 2.33 0.89 9.22
CA GLN A 410 3.46 -0.01 9.54
C GLN A 410 4.81 0.67 9.26
N LEU A 411 4.99 1.19 8.05
CA LEU A 411 6.23 1.83 7.63
C LEU A 411 6.53 3.09 8.45
N TYR A 412 5.51 3.86 8.83
CA TYR A 412 5.65 5.02 9.71
C TYR A 412 6.20 4.63 11.10
N ARG A 413 5.62 3.62 11.76
CA ARG A 413 6.11 3.12 13.05
C ARG A 413 7.51 2.51 12.96
N VAL A 414 7.84 1.86 11.84
CA VAL A 414 9.20 1.38 11.56
C VAL A 414 10.17 2.54 11.37
N PHE A 415 9.77 3.57 10.64
CA PHE A 415 10.55 4.80 10.42
C PHE A 415 10.84 5.52 11.74
N GLU A 416 9.85 5.73 12.62
CA GLU A 416 10.07 6.32 13.95
C GLU A 416 11.09 5.51 14.77
N ARG A 417 10.96 4.18 14.80
CA ARG A 417 11.91 3.30 15.51
C ARG A 417 13.33 3.40 14.94
N GLN A 418 13.51 3.47 13.62
CA GLN A 418 14.83 3.61 13.01
C GLN A 418 15.40 5.03 13.17
N LEU A 419 14.58 6.08 13.05
CA LEU A 419 15.00 7.47 13.23
C LEU A 419 15.49 7.70 14.66
N ARG A 420 14.74 7.20 15.65
CA ARG A 420 15.16 7.14 17.05
C ARG A 420 16.49 6.40 17.22
N LYS A 421 16.61 5.19 16.66
CA LYS A 421 17.83 4.36 16.79
C LYS A 421 19.08 5.05 16.22
N ILE A 422 18.95 5.81 15.14
CA ILE A 422 20.06 6.49 14.45
C ILE A 422 20.39 7.84 15.12
N LEU A 423 19.39 8.68 15.38
CA LEU A 423 19.61 10.06 15.86
C LEU A 423 19.81 10.17 17.37
N LEU A 424 19.19 9.30 18.19
CA LEU A 424 19.21 9.42 19.65
C LEU A 424 20.63 9.48 20.25
N PRO A 425 21.61 8.65 19.84
CA PRO A 425 22.98 8.73 20.39
C PRO A 425 23.65 10.08 20.10
N ALA A 426 23.44 10.64 18.90
CA ALA A 426 24.00 11.93 18.51
C ALA A 426 23.29 13.10 19.22
N MET A 427 21.97 13.03 19.39
CA MET A 427 21.23 14.02 20.19
C MET A 427 21.61 13.97 21.68
N GLN A 428 21.82 12.78 22.25
CA GLN A 428 22.37 12.64 23.61
C GLN A 428 23.77 13.25 23.74
N ASN A 429 24.57 13.23 22.69
CA ASN A 429 25.87 13.89 22.66
C ASN A 429 25.76 15.43 22.65
N ILE A 430 24.78 16.00 21.96
CA ILE A 430 24.45 17.43 22.08
C ILE A 430 24.16 17.78 23.55
N ILE A 431 23.32 16.97 24.22
CA ILE A 431 22.98 17.15 25.64
C ILE A 431 24.20 17.01 26.55
N LYS A 432 25.04 15.98 26.38
CA LYS A 432 26.30 15.83 27.14
C LYS A 432 27.23 17.04 26.96
N ARG A 433 27.36 17.59 25.75
CA ARG A 433 28.18 18.79 25.49
C ARG A 433 27.62 20.02 26.20
N ILE A 434 26.30 20.23 26.17
CA ILE A 434 25.63 21.31 26.91
C ILE A 434 25.82 21.11 28.43
N MET A 435 25.73 19.87 28.94
CA MET A 435 25.95 19.57 30.37
C MET A 435 27.34 19.94 30.89
N PHE A 436 28.37 20.05 30.04
CA PHE A 436 29.70 20.51 30.46
C PHE A 436 29.70 21.96 30.98
N GLN A 437 28.67 22.75 30.65
CA GLN A 437 28.44 24.12 31.16
C GLN A 437 27.76 24.14 32.55
N GLY A 438 27.35 22.97 33.07
CA GLY A 438 26.62 22.83 34.34
C GLY A 438 25.11 22.60 34.15
N ARG A 439 24.51 21.80 35.05
CA ARG A 439 23.13 21.29 34.87
C ARG A 439 22.05 22.37 34.81
N ALA A 440 22.19 23.46 35.56
CA ALA A 440 21.19 24.53 35.60
C ALA A 440 21.15 25.33 34.29
N GLU A 441 22.30 25.76 33.78
CA GLU A 441 22.39 26.38 32.46
C GLU A 441 22.01 25.39 31.35
N ALA A 442 22.35 24.10 31.48
CA ALA A 442 21.95 23.10 30.50
C ALA A 442 20.43 22.96 30.34
N MET A 443 19.66 22.97 31.44
CA MET A 443 18.18 22.98 31.37
C MET A 443 17.65 24.21 30.65
N LYS A 444 18.23 25.39 30.95
CA LYS A 444 17.83 26.68 30.37
C LYS A 444 18.15 26.74 28.88
N THR A 445 19.37 26.37 28.49
CA THR A 445 19.82 26.30 27.09
C THR A 445 18.91 25.38 26.28
N VAL A 446 18.64 24.16 26.75
CA VAL A 446 17.75 23.20 26.07
C VAL A 446 16.32 23.72 25.96
N ALA A 447 15.79 24.38 27.00
CA ALA A 447 14.46 24.98 26.98
C ALA A 447 14.35 26.22 26.05
N THR A 448 15.47 26.77 25.58
CA THR A 448 15.51 27.87 24.59
C THR A 448 16.00 27.43 23.20
N MET A 449 16.38 26.16 23.04
CA MET A 449 17.01 25.66 21.81
C MET A 449 15.96 25.37 20.73
N GLU A 450 16.09 25.97 19.56
CA GLU A 450 15.20 25.69 18.44
C GLU A 450 15.56 24.36 17.76
N LEU A 451 14.60 23.74 17.06
CA LEU A 451 14.86 22.49 16.34
C LEU A 451 15.93 22.65 15.24
N GLU A 452 16.06 23.86 14.67
CA GLU A 452 17.11 24.20 13.71
C GLU A 452 18.49 24.34 14.38
N ASP A 453 18.58 24.70 15.67
CA ASP A 453 19.85 24.62 16.43
C ASP A 453 20.25 23.15 16.65
N VAL A 454 19.28 22.27 16.93
CA VAL A 454 19.51 20.82 17.08
C VAL A 454 19.99 20.22 15.76
N LEU A 455 19.34 20.57 14.64
CA LEU A 455 19.78 20.17 13.31
C LEU A 455 21.20 20.68 13.00
N ARG A 456 21.48 21.97 13.22
CA ARG A 456 22.82 22.56 13.03
C ARG A 456 23.89 21.89 13.90
N ALA A 457 23.55 21.41 15.09
CA ALA A 457 24.46 20.63 15.92
C ALA A 457 24.65 19.19 15.40
N LEU A 458 23.61 18.54 14.85
CA LEU A 458 23.71 17.25 14.18
C LEU A 458 24.51 17.30 12.86
N GLN A 459 24.55 18.45 12.18
CA GLN A 459 25.42 18.67 11.00
C GLN A 459 26.92 18.67 11.36
N GLN A 460 27.29 18.73 12.65
CA GLN A 460 28.69 18.76 13.10
C GLN A 460 29.22 17.36 13.42
N ALA A 461 30.45 17.06 12.96
CA ALA A 461 31.13 15.78 13.19
C ALA A 461 31.19 15.35 14.68
N TRP A 462 31.32 16.30 15.61
CA TRP A 462 31.45 16.00 17.05
C TRP A 462 30.20 15.36 17.66
N ALA A 463 29.00 15.64 17.12
CA ALA A 463 27.76 15.02 17.61
C ALA A 463 27.78 13.49 17.40
N TRP A 464 28.50 13.03 16.38
CA TRP A 464 28.62 11.62 15.99
C TRP A 464 29.82 10.90 16.60
N SER A 465 30.40 11.42 17.68
CA SER A 465 31.49 10.75 18.40
C SER A 465 30.98 9.73 19.44
N LYS A 466 31.64 8.60 19.63
CA LYS A 466 31.36 7.64 20.71
C LYS A 466 31.68 8.29 22.06
N ASP A 467 32.92 8.79 22.17
CA ASP A 467 33.43 9.46 23.36
C ASP A 467 33.57 10.97 23.12
N LEU A 468 32.74 11.74 23.82
CA LEU A 468 32.89 13.19 23.93
C LEU A 468 33.98 13.52 24.93
N ARG A 469 35.17 13.86 24.42
CA ARG A 469 36.22 14.46 25.26
C ARG A 469 35.72 15.80 25.78
N ARG A 470 35.80 16.02 27.10
CA ARG A 470 35.64 17.36 27.67
C ARG A 470 36.73 18.24 27.07
N PRO A 471 36.43 19.45 26.56
CA PRO A 471 37.48 20.38 26.14
C PRO A 471 38.47 20.56 27.28
N PRO A 472 39.79 20.57 27.04
CA PRO A 472 40.73 20.97 28.06
C PRO A 472 40.34 22.37 28.50
N VAL A 473 40.02 22.52 29.78
CA VAL A 473 39.89 23.84 30.37
C VAL A 473 41.28 24.43 30.30
N HIS A 474 41.45 25.51 29.54
CA HIS A 474 42.64 26.35 29.68
C HIS A 474 42.55 26.98 31.06
N GLU A 475 43.13 26.30 32.05
CA GLU A 475 43.53 26.92 33.29
C GLU A 475 44.58 27.97 32.90
N ASN A 476 44.19 29.24 32.98
CA ASN A 476 45.09 30.36 32.77
C ASN A 476 46.12 30.36 33.90
N ASP A 477 47.40 30.29 33.51
CA ASP A 477 48.67 30.42 34.25
C ASP A 477 48.76 30.01 35.74
N PRO A 478 49.79 29.23 36.12
CA PRO A 478 50.08 28.93 37.52
C PRO A 478 50.68 30.17 38.22
N ASP A 479 50.01 30.62 39.30
CA ASP A 479 50.52 31.66 40.20
C ASP A 479 51.82 31.21 40.91
N PRO A 480 52.98 31.83 40.64
CA PRO A 480 54.27 31.31 41.09
C PRO A 480 54.73 31.98 42.39
N GLY A 481 54.09 31.67 43.53
CA GLY A 481 54.60 32.19 44.80
C GLY A 481 53.83 31.90 46.09
N THR A 482 54.06 30.74 46.71
CA THR A 482 54.14 30.64 48.18
C THR A 482 54.84 29.35 48.62
N PRO A 483 56.00 29.41 49.30
CA PRO A 483 56.64 28.24 49.90
C PRO A 483 56.20 28.00 51.36
N LEU A 484 56.20 26.72 51.77
CA LEU A 484 56.29 26.25 53.16
C LEU A 484 55.03 26.51 54.04
N ASP A 485 54.65 25.69 55.02
CA ASP A 485 55.25 24.46 55.58
C ASP A 485 54.15 23.57 56.17
N ASP A 486 54.46 22.26 56.33
CA ASP A 486 53.92 21.33 57.35
C ASP A 486 52.38 21.09 57.45
N ALA A 487 51.85 19.91 57.84
CA ALA A 487 52.46 18.73 58.46
C ALA A 487 51.53 17.49 58.39
N TYR A 488 52.12 16.28 58.40
CA TYR A 488 51.58 15.02 59.00
C TYR A 488 50.22 14.42 58.48
N SER A 489 50.04 13.10 58.35
CA SER A 489 50.91 11.92 58.57
C SER A 489 50.29 10.63 58.00
N SER A 490 51.13 9.64 57.65
CA SER A 490 50.96 8.18 57.96
C SER A 490 49.79 7.37 57.33
N SER A 491 49.94 6.09 56.90
CA SER A 491 51.08 5.15 56.74
C SER A 491 50.64 3.86 56.00
N LYS A 492 51.62 3.00 55.67
CA LYS A 492 51.56 1.56 55.22
C LYS A 492 51.35 1.36 53.71
N SER A 493 52.28 0.80 52.93
CA SER A 493 53.06 -0.47 53.00
C SER A 493 52.19 -1.71 52.69
N GLU A 494 52.58 -2.73 51.91
CA GLU A 494 53.84 -3.20 51.28
C GLU A 494 53.51 -3.76 49.85
N ALA A 495 54.37 -3.65 48.80
CA ALA A 495 55.51 -4.51 48.41
C ALA A 495 55.10 -5.95 47.94
N SER A 496 55.68 -6.61 46.90
CA SER A 496 56.90 -6.35 46.10
C SER A 496 56.98 -7.20 44.79
N HIS A 497 57.76 -6.72 43.79
CA HIS A 497 58.52 -7.47 42.74
C HIS A 497 57.74 -8.35 41.70
N THR A 498 58.24 -8.73 40.50
CA THR A 498 59.63 -8.93 39.97
C THR A 498 59.86 -8.60 38.47
N THR A 499 60.98 -7.91 38.17
CA THR A 499 61.99 -8.12 37.08
C THR A 499 61.75 -7.84 35.56
N SER A 500 62.72 -7.10 34.99
CA SER A 500 63.01 -6.76 33.55
C SER A 500 63.74 -7.90 32.77
N PRO A 501 64.14 -7.79 31.46
CA PRO A 501 65.05 -6.78 30.81
C PRO A 501 64.49 -6.17 29.48
N VAL A 502 64.88 -5.00 28.91
CA VAL A 502 66.15 -4.27 28.63
C VAL A 502 66.84 -4.63 27.29
N LEU A 503 67.40 -3.60 26.62
CA LEU A 503 68.20 -3.50 25.35
C LEU A 503 67.39 -3.02 24.11
N SER A 504 67.83 -2.06 23.27
CA SER A 504 69.08 -1.28 23.28
C SER A 504 69.10 0.00 22.39
N THR A 505 69.96 0.95 22.79
CA THR A 505 70.81 1.89 21.99
C THR A 505 70.26 2.96 21.04
N ALA A 506 70.53 4.20 21.48
CA ALA A 506 70.58 5.50 20.81
C ALA A 506 71.40 5.68 19.51
N THR A 507 71.25 6.85 18.88
CA THR A 507 72.38 7.63 18.32
C THR A 507 72.10 9.15 18.35
N LEU A 508 73.13 9.96 18.58
CA LEU A 508 73.09 11.44 18.63
C LEU A 508 73.50 12.08 17.30
N GLN A 509 73.00 13.30 17.01
CA GLN A 509 73.79 14.42 16.44
C GLN A 509 72.98 15.74 16.49
N THR A 510 73.35 16.67 17.40
CA THR A 510 74.04 17.97 17.17
C THR A 510 73.19 19.12 16.59
N THR A 511 73.06 20.18 17.39
CA THR A 511 72.59 21.53 17.02
C THR A 511 73.64 22.29 16.17
N PRO A 512 73.27 23.39 15.47
CA PRO A 512 73.27 24.73 16.09
C PRO A 512 72.15 25.71 15.64
N SER A 513 71.98 26.80 16.40
CA SER A 513 71.15 28.01 16.12
C SER A 513 72.06 29.27 16.10
N PRO A 514 71.57 30.54 16.00
CA PRO A 514 70.30 31.11 15.48
C PRO A 514 70.57 31.91 14.17
N PRO A 515 70.69 33.28 14.08
CA PRO A 515 69.87 34.47 14.43
C PRO A 515 69.57 35.38 13.17
N PRO A 516 69.25 36.71 13.24
CA PRO A 516 68.57 37.56 14.23
C PRO A 516 67.38 38.43 13.71
N SER A 517 66.60 38.97 14.67
CA SER A 517 65.95 40.31 14.80
C SER A 517 65.48 41.18 13.61
N GLU A 518 64.31 41.84 13.79
CA GLU A 518 64.18 43.29 13.52
C GLU A 518 63.17 43.99 14.46
N ASP A 519 63.47 45.24 14.86
CA ASP A 519 62.69 46.08 15.80
C ASP A 519 61.57 46.89 15.13
N LYS A 520 60.49 47.25 15.87
CA LYS A 520 59.95 48.64 15.93
C LYS A 520 58.81 48.89 16.96
N ARG A 521 59.20 49.60 18.01
CA ARG A 521 58.56 50.73 18.73
C ARG A 521 57.04 51.03 18.62
N GLU A 522 56.44 51.15 19.81
CA GLU A 522 55.66 52.29 20.37
C GLU A 522 54.45 52.86 19.60
N LYS A 523 53.27 52.78 20.24
CA LYS A 523 52.48 53.99 20.56
C LYS A 523 51.47 53.77 21.70
N ASP A 524 51.29 54.79 22.54
CA ASP A 524 50.29 54.85 23.64
C ASP A 524 48.84 54.92 23.15
N GLY A 525 47.88 54.60 24.04
CA GLY A 525 46.46 54.90 23.81
C GLY A 525 45.46 54.24 24.77
N ASP A 526 45.32 54.82 25.97
CA ASP A 526 44.15 54.83 26.86
C ASP A 526 43.53 53.52 27.41
N ALA A 527 43.04 53.63 28.64
CA ALA A 527 42.44 52.55 29.41
C ALA A 527 40.92 52.73 29.54
N GLU A 528 40.17 51.66 29.24
CA GLU A 528 38.82 51.44 29.79
C GLU A 528 38.75 50.03 30.39
N SER A 529 38.15 49.93 31.58
CA SER A 529 38.07 48.69 32.35
C SER A 529 37.06 47.71 31.75
N PRO A 530 37.34 46.39 31.77
CA PRO A 530 36.41 45.41 31.22
C PRO A 530 35.17 45.24 32.11
N SER A 531 33.99 45.30 31.51
CA SER A 531 32.79 44.71 32.10
C SER A 531 32.88 43.19 32.04
N GLU A 532 32.59 42.49 33.14
CA GLU A 532 32.50 41.03 33.19
C GLU A 532 31.31 40.50 32.34
N GLU A 533 31.52 40.34 31.03
CA GLU A 533 30.71 39.40 30.26
C GLU A 533 31.29 37.99 30.45
N VAL A 534 30.54 37.13 31.14
CA VAL A 534 30.84 35.70 31.24
C VAL A 534 30.94 35.13 29.81
N PRO A 535 32.08 34.49 29.42
CA PRO A 535 32.24 33.99 28.07
C PRO A 535 31.15 32.95 27.75
N ARG A 536 30.20 33.32 26.87
CA ARG A 536 29.32 32.35 26.23
C ARG A 536 30.18 31.44 25.36
N MET A 537 30.56 30.29 25.92
CA MET A 537 31.32 29.28 25.21
C MET A 537 30.54 28.88 23.96
N ASN A 538 31.05 29.26 22.79
CA ASN A 538 30.37 29.04 21.52
C ASN A 538 30.11 27.53 21.38
N LEU A 539 28.84 27.12 21.30
CA LEU A 539 28.49 25.69 21.19
C LEU A 539 29.11 25.04 19.94
N PHE A 540 29.44 25.89 18.97
CA PHE A 540 30.01 25.60 17.67
C PHE A 540 31.54 25.74 17.60
N THR A 541 32.26 26.03 18.70
CA THR A 541 33.74 26.06 18.66
C THR A 541 34.27 24.70 18.21
N GLU A 542 35.08 24.73 17.15
CA GLU A 542 35.67 23.56 16.51
C GLU A 542 36.67 22.88 17.45
N LEU A 543 36.24 21.76 18.04
CA LEU A 543 37.19 20.72 18.40
C LEU A 543 37.72 20.11 17.09
N GLY A 544 39.03 19.88 16.99
CA GLY A 544 39.63 19.27 15.81
C GLY A 544 38.95 17.95 15.42
N PRO A 545 38.96 17.58 14.13
CA PRO A 545 38.14 16.48 13.60
C PRO A 545 38.35 15.20 14.42
N PRO A 546 37.27 14.56 14.91
CA PRO A 546 37.38 13.36 15.73
C PRO A 546 38.05 12.24 14.93
N GLU A 547 38.91 11.44 15.57
CA GLU A 547 39.49 10.27 14.91
C GLU A 547 38.39 9.35 14.37
N PRO A 548 38.51 8.78 13.15
CA PRO A 548 37.48 7.93 12.57
C PRO A 548 37.18 6.67 13.41
N SER A 549 38.13 6.23 14.23
CA SER A 549 37.95 5.19 15.26
C SER A 549 36.87 5.56 16.31
N ASN A 550 36.74 6.84 16.63
CA ASN A 550 35.81 7.40 17.62
C ASN A 550 34.43 7.76 17.01
N LEU A 551 34.18 7.52 15.72
CA LEU A 551 32.87 7.82 15.12
C LEU A 551 31.82 6.73 15.41
N LEU A 552 30.55 7.12 15.54
CA LEU A 552 29.41 6.21 15.47
C LEU A 552 29.39 5.50 14.10
N ARG A 553 28.90 4.26 14.04
CA ARG A 553 28.89 3.48 12.77
C ARG A 553 27.87 3.99 11.75
N ASP A 554 26.77 4.54 12.25
CA ASP A 554 25.56 4.82 11.47
C ASP A 554 25.34 6.34 11.39
N ILE A 555 26.20 7.03 10.64
CA ILE A 555 26.06 8.48 10.42
C ILE A 555 25.19 8.69 9.18
N PRO A 556 24.03 9.36 9.28
CA PRO A 556 23.22 9.73 8.14
C PRO A 556 23.76 10.98 7.46
N TYR A 557 23.42 11.17 6.18
CA TYR A 557 23.33 12.51 5.63
C TYR A 557 22.26 13.30 6.40
N VAL A 558 22.56 14.53 6.81
CA VAL A 558 21.69 15.38 7.63
C VAL A 558 21.10 16.46 6.72
N PRO A 559 19.76 16.65 6.69
CA PRO A 559 19.13 17.73 5.92
C PRO A 559 19.74 19.09 6.23
N THR A 560 19.84 19.97 5.23
CA THR A 560 20.38 21.33 5.41
C THR A 560 19.46 22.23 6.25
N SER A 561 18.15 21.98 6.25
CA SER A 561 17.16 22.72 7.06
C SER A 561 15.90 21.88 7.36
N LEU A 562 15.21 22.17 8.46
CA LEU A 562 13.90 21.61 8.80
C LEU A 562 12.71 22.43 8.26
N GLN A 563 12.91 23.60 7.65
CA GLN A 563 11.82 24.53 7.30
C GLN A 563 10.72 23.95 6.39
N GLU A 564 11.08 23.06 5.46
CA GLU A 564 10.13 22.38 4.56
C GLU A 564 9.71 20.98 5.07
N MET A 565 10.07 20.61 6.30
CA MET A 565 9.76 19.31 6.88
C MET A 565 8.28 19.23 7.32
N PRO A 566 7.47 18.28 6.80
CA PRO A 566 6.06 18.18 7.14
C PRO A 566 5.82 17.63 8.56
N SER A 567 4.56 17.69 9.02
CA SER A 567 4.20 17.51 10.42
C SER A 567 4.53 16.15 11.03
N PHE A 568 4.38 15.02 10.31
CA PHE A 568 4.68 13.71 10.91
C PHE A 568 6.20 13.48 11.00
N SER A 569 6.95 13.94 10.00
CA SER A 569 8.43 13.96 10.00
C SER A 569 8.98 14.81 11.14
N LEU A 570 8.47 16.04 11.29
CA LEU A 570 8.88 16.96 12.34
C LEU A 570 8.51 16.43 13.73
N LYS A 571 7.31 15.83 13.89
CA LYS A 571 6.89 15.15 15.12
C LYS A 571 7.87 14.03 15.51
N ALA A 572 8.23 13.16 14.57
CA ALA A 572 9.18 12.07 14.82
C ALA A 572 10.55 12.63 15.28
N PHE A 573 11.06 13.68 14.61
CA PHE A 573 12.30 14.35 15.03
C PHE A 573 12.21 14.96 16.44
N ILE A 574 11.11 15.64 16.75
CA ILE A 574 10.83 16.22 18.08
C ILE A 574 10.78 15.14 19.17
N GLU A 575 10.22 13.97 18.89
CA GLU A 575 10.12 12.87 19.87
C GLU A 575 11.50 12.30 20.23
N VAL A 576 12.39 12.12 19.25
CA VAL A 576 13.79 11.72 19.53
C VAL A 576 14.54 12.80 20.31
N TRP A 577 14.36 14.08 19.97
CA TRP A 577 14.98 15.18 20.70
C TRP A 577 14.50 15.21 22.17
N ARG A 578 13.18 15.11 22.39
CA ARG A 578 12.56 15.03 23.72
C ARG A 578 13.10 13.89 24.57
N GLU A 579 13.26 12.71 23.99
CA GLU A 579 13.85 11.57 24.68
C GLU A 579 15.31 11.83 25.06
N SER A 580 16.10 12.43 24.16
CA SER A 580 17.52 12.68 24.41
C SER A 580 17.79 13.59 25.61
N TYR A 581 16.90 14.55 25.88
CA TYR A 581 17.03 15.50 26.99
C TYR A 581 16.18 15.17 28.22
N ALA A 582 15.25 14.21 28.15
CA ALA A 582 14.43 13.79 29.28
C ALA A 582 15.24 13.50 30.57
N PRO A 583 16.45 12.90 30.53
CA PRO A 583 17.29 12.71 31.73
C PRO A 583 17.70 14.01 32.44
N LEU A 584 17.78 15.16 31.74
CA LEU A 584 18.08 16.45 32.39
C LEU A 584 16.99 16.84 33.39
N PHE A 585 15.73 16.56 33.06
CA PHE A 585 14.56 16.93 33.85
C PHE A 585 14.12 15.81 34.83
N ALA A 586 14.80 14.65 34.80
CA ALA A 586 14.57 13.59 35.77
C ALA A 586 15.00 14.03 37.19
N CYS A 587 14.14 13.74 38.16
CA CYS A 587 14.36 14.09 39.57
C CYS A 587 15.59 13.38 40.14
N SER A 588 16.59 14.15 40.57
CA SER A 588 17.84 13.65 41.16
C SER A 588 17.77 13.50 42.68
N CYS A 589 16.62 13.11 43.22
CA CYS A 589 16.51 12.81 44.65
C CYS A 589 16.92 11.36 44.91
N LYS A 590 17.51 11.08 46.08
CA LYS A 590 17.95 9.73 46.49
C LYS A 590 16.83 8.68 46.54
N ILE A 591 15.56 9.05 46.35
CA ILE A 591 14.44 8.12 46.23
C ILE A 591 14.23 7.75 44.75
N CYS A 592 14.19 8.74 43.85
CA CYS A 592 14.09 8.52 42.41
C CYS A 592 15.31 7.79 41.84
N GLU A 593 16.53 8.11 42.29
CA GLU A 593 17.75 7.38 41.90
C GLU A 593 17.68 5.90 42.28
N ARG A 594 17.20 5.58 43.50
CA ARG A 594 16.99 4.19 43.93
C ARG A 594 15.87 3.50 43.14
N ALA A 595 14.79 4.22 42.81
CA ALA A 595 13.70 3.68 41.99
C ALA A 595 14.17 3.36 40.55
N MET A 596 15.07 4.17 39.97
CA MET A 596 15.68 3.88 38.67
C MET A 596 16.60 2.65 38.73
N LEU A 597 17.47 2.56 39.73
CA LEU A 597 18.35 1.39 39.92
C LEU A 597 17.58 0.06 40.10
N HIS A 598 16.35 0.12 40.62
CA HIS A 598 15.48 -1.06 40.71
C HIS A 598 14.74 -1.40 39.40
N ARG A 599 14.64 -0.48 38.42
CA ARG A 599 14.08 -0.78 37.08
C ARG A 599 15.09 -1.49 36.19
N ASP A 600 16.34 -1.02 36.16
CA ASP A 600 17.38 -1.56 35.25
C ASP A 600 17.72 -3.04 35.53
N VAL A 601 17.34 -3.56 36.70
CA VAL A 601 17.49 -4.98 37.09
C VAL A 601 16.29 -5.85 36.64
N GLY A 602 15.16 -5.25 36.25
CA GLY A 602 13.92 -5.96 35.87
C GLY A 602 13.67 -6.08 34.37
N ASP A 603 14.14 -5.13 33.56
CA ASP A 603 13.79 -5.02 32.14
C ASP A 603 14.70 -5.89 31.23
N THR A 604 14.51 -7.22 31.25
CA THR A 604 14.95 -8.11 30.14
C THR A 604 13.84 -8.41 29.12
N VAL A 605 12.59 -8.00 29.36
CA VAL A 605 11.45 -8.28 28.46
C VAL A 605 10.48 -7.09 28.38
N ARG A 606 10.41 -6.47 27.18
CA ARG A 606 9.49 -5.40 26.67
C ARG A 606 9.90 -3.92 26.83
N PRO A 607 10.33 -3.27 25.74
CA PRO A 607 10.38 -1.82 25.62
C PRO A 607 9.15 -1.27 24.89
N ASN A 608 8.09 -0.94 25.63
CA ASN A 608 7.05 0.02 25.22
C ASN A 608 6.38 0.57 26.49
N ASP A 609 5.89 1.80 26.42
CA ASP A 609 5.25 2.58 27.48
C ASP A 609 6.15 3.08 28.63
N THR A 610 6.84 4.20 28.39
CA THR A 610 7.30 5.13 29.44
C THR A 610 6.74 6.52 29.22
N ASN A 611 5.52 6.76 29.73
CA ASN A 611 4.95 8.10 29.85
C ASN A 611 5.70 8.93 30.91
N TYR A 612 6.82 9.54 30.53
CA TYR A 612 7.36 10.69 31.24
C TYR A 612 6.49 11.91 30.95
N VAL A 613 5.74 12.40 31.94
CA VAL A 613 5.03 13.67 31.86
C VAL A 613 6.06 14.81 31.99
N VAL A 614 6.71 15.12 30.87
CA VAL A 614 7.58 16.31 30.72
C VAL A 614 6.67 17.54 30.51
N PRO A 615 6.98 18.71 31.11
CA PRO A 615 6.21 19.93 30.87
C PRO A 615 6.10 20.26 29.38
N SER A 616 4.88 20.51 28.90
CA SER A 616 4.65 20.93 27.52
C SER A 616 5.23 22.32 27.29
N HIS A 617 6.10 22.45 26.28
CA HIS A 617 6.44 23.75 25.71
C HIS A 617 5.16 24.52 25.36
N PRO A 618 5.07 25.83 25.64
CA PRO A 618 3.94 26.64 25.21
C PRO A 618 3.97 26.78 23.69
N ALA A 619 3.16 25.98 23.00
CA ALA A 619 2.98 26.07 21.55
C ALA A 619 2.25 27.37 21.22
N SER A 620 3.01 28.37 20.78
CA SER A 620 2.49 29.63 20.24
C SER A 620 2.79 29.73 18.75
N TYR A 621 1.97 29.06 17.95
CA TYR A 621 1.84 29.33 16.51
C TYR A 621 0.36 29.43 16.13
N PRO A 622 -0.02 30.36 15.23
CA PRO A 622 -1.40 30.59 14.83
C PRO A 622 -1.91 29.49 13.89
N GLN A 623 -3.24 29.38 13.79
CA GLN A 623 -3.96 28.57 12.79
C GLN A 623 -3.94 29.23 11.40
#